data_AF-A0A7V2YWE1-F1
#
_entry.id   AF-A0A7V2YWE1-F1
#
_cell.length_a   1.000
_cell.length_b   1.000
_cell.length_c   1.000
_cell.angle_alpha   90.00
_cell.angle_beta   90.00
_cell.angle_gamma   90.00
#
_symmetry.space_group_name_H-M   'P 1'
#
loop_
_entity.id
_entity.type
_entity.pdbx_description
1 polymer ?
#
loop_
_entity_poly.entity_id
_entity_poly.type
_entity_poly.pdbx_seq_one_letter_code
_entity_poly.pdbx_strand_id
1 'polypeptide(L)'
;SAGAVSCLACNAGMLVCPNKYLVFIPCLLYSVTAGLYWPAMEAANAEGQTPRQIKRGVGYFCYAWMAGSMAGFFFGGWLYNLTDPPAQALFGLNIALMVVLWRWTRSGALERIAPWRAAPREEEAVSASKRALFVQLGLLSNFGMYMGASCVRSLLPEYAHASGLTGFPYGLLMAALILGMVAGNSLLRAWHGWHYSGRILIGGQLVAVGALLWFSFTKSYAGLCLSQVVFGVAMALSYFSSIYYGMENREDKSEHGGQHEAVIAAGMGITPVFGGMLIAATAWPRSAFVAVAVLLFISALVQSGWMARARGRRPAPPVGIAQPVEAEAS
;
A
#
# COMPACT_ATOMS: atom_id res chain seq x y z
N SER A 1 11.04 18.79 1.13
CA SER A 1 12.41 18.89 1.70
C SER A 1 12.56 18.11 3.01
N ALA A 2 11.60 18.18 3.95
CA ALA A 2 11.68 17.49 5.25
C ALA A 2 11.81 15.94 5.17
N GLY A 3 11.05 15.27 4.28
CA GLY A 3 11.14 13.81 4.13
C GLY A 3 12.51 13.31 3.68
N ALA A 4 13.12 13.98 2.69
CA ALA A 4 14.47 13.64 2.22
C ALA A 4 15.54 13.82 3.30
N VAL A 5 15.44 14.90 4.10
CA VAL A 5 16.33 15.15 5.24
C VAL A 5 16.19 14.05 6.28
N SER A 6 14.97 13.59 6.58
CA SER A 6 14.80 12.52 7.55
C SER A 6 15.28 11.16 7.06
N CYS A 7 15.10 10.83 5.78
CA CYS A 7 15.65 9.61 5.21
C CYS A 7 17.19 9.62 5.28
N LEU A 8 17.81 10.76 4.97
CA LEU A 8 19.25 10.96 5.09
C LEU A 8 19.72 10.82 6.55
N ALA A 9 19.01 11.44 7.51
CA ALA A 9 19.33 11.34 8.92
C ALA A 9 19.21 9.90 9.45
N CYS A 10 18.20 9.15 9.00
CA CYS A 10 18.05 7.74 9.36
C CYS A 10 19.21 6.90 8.81
N ASN A 11 19.52 7.00 7.51
CA ASN A 11 20.64 6.27 6.91
C ASN A 11 21.99 6.66 7.53
N ALA A 12 22.19 7.94 7.84
CA ALA A 12 23.39 8.41 8.53
C ALA A 12 23.46 7.85 9.96
N GLY A 13 22.33 7.79 10.67
CA GLY A 13 22.24 7.11 11.97
C GLY A 13 22.62 5.63 11.88
N MET A 14 22.13 4.91 10.86
CA MET A 14 22.47 3.49 10.62
C MET A 14 23.96 3.27 10.37
N LEU A 15 24.65 4.22 9.73
CA LEU A 15 26.09 4.14 9.47
C LEU A 15 26.94 4.19 10.73
N VAL A 16 26.53 5.03 11.68
CA VAL A 16 27.36 5.40 12.84
C VAL A 16 26.95 4.69 14.12
N CYS A 17 25.84 3.94 14.13
CA CYS A 17 25.36 3.25 15.32
C CYS A 17 26.34 2.14 15.74
N PRO A 18 27.06 2.30 16.86
CA PRO A 18 28.02 1.30 17.33
C PRO A 18 27.34 0.10 18.00
N ASN A 19 26.03 0.19 18.26
CA ASN A 19 25.26 -0.79 19.02
C ASN A 19 23.94 -1.10 18.30
N LYS A 20 23.62 -2.39 18.17
CA LYS A 20 22.37 -2.91 17.59
C LYS A 20 21.10 -2.34 18.24
N TYR A 21 21.16 -1.89 19.49
CA TYR A 21 20.01 -1.26 20.18
C TYR A 21 19.87 0.23 19.84
N LEU A 22 20.94 0.93 19.44
CA LEU A 22 20.84 2.35 19.07
C LEU A 22 20.19 2.55 17.71
N VAL A 23 20.12 1.49 16.89
CA VAL A 23 19.39 1.42 15.60
C VAL A 23 17.90 1.79 15.74
N PHE A 24 17.30 1.60 16.92
CA PHE A 24 15.89 1.97 17.14
C PHE A 24 15.65 3.48 17.05
N ILE A 25 16.62 4.32 17.44
CA ILE A 25 16.48 5.78 17.40
C ILE A 25 16.29 6.31 15.97
N PRO A 26 17.20 6.05 15.01
CA PRO A 26 17.00 6.48 13.63
C PRO A 26 15.77 5.85 12.97
N CYS A 27 15.41 4.60 13.30
CA CYS A 27 14.17 3.98 12.86
C CYS A 27 12.92 4.75 13.34
N LEU A 28 12.86 5.09 14.63
CA LEU A 28 11.73 5.84 15.19
C LEU A 28 11.61 7.23 14.58
N LEU A 29 12.73 7.94 14.42
CA LEU A 29 12.75 9.24 13.76
C LEU A 29 12.25 9.14 12.31
N TYR A 30 12.71 8.13 11.58
CA TYR A 30 12.20 7.85 10.23
C TYR A 30 10.70 7.55 10.21
N SER A 31 10.19 6.78 11.16
CA SER A 31 8.75 6.46 11.24
C SER A 31 7.90 7.72 11.47
N VAL A 32 8.32 8.60 12.39
CA VAL A 32 7.60 9.87 12.66
C VAL A 32 7.56 10.75 11.43
N THR A 33 8.70 10.92 10.75
CA THR A 33 8.77 11.79 9.58
C THR A 33 8.11 11.19 8.35
N ALA A 34 8.17 9.86 8.18
CA ALA A 34 7.41 9.15 7.15
C ALA A 34 5.90 9.36 7.34
N GLY A 35 5.40 9.28 8.59
CA GLY A 35 3.99 9.53 8.92
C GLY A 35 3.53 10.96 8.61
N LEU A 36 4.43 11.95 8.63
CA LEU A 36 4.14 13.32 8.19
C LEU A 36 4.31 13.52 6.68
N TYR A 37 5.23 12.76 6.07
CA TYR A 37 5.62 12.92 4.67
C TYR A 37 4.60 12.32 3.69
N TRP A 38 4.17 11.07 3.91
CA TRP A 38 3.30 10.37 2.96
C TRP A 38 1.95 11.09 2.76
N PRO A 39 1.18 11.44 3.81
CA PRO A 39 -0.09 12.14 3.63
C PRO A 39 0.05 13.50 2.96
N ALA A 40 1.10 14.26 3.31
CA ALA A 40 1.35 15.57 2.72
C ALA A 40 1.67 15.49 1.22
N MET A 41 2.43 14.47 0.81
CA MET A 41 2.76 14.24 -0.59
C MET A 41 1.55 13.72 -1.39
N GLU A 42 0.75 12.84 -0.82
CA GLU A 42 -0.50 12.37 -1.45
C GLU A 42 -1.48 13.52 -1.65
N ALA A 43 -1.65 14.39 -0.65
CA ALA A 43 -2.45 15.59 -0.75
C ALA A 43 -1.92 16.53 -1.84
N ALA A 44 -0.61 16.78 -1.88
CA ALA A 44 0.03 17.60 -2.90
C ALA A 44 -0.17 17.04 -4.33
N ASN A 45 -0.24 15.72 -4.48
CA ASN A 45 -0.56 15.07 -5.77
C ASN A 45 -2.04 15.22 -6.17
N ALA A 46 -2.94 15.54 -5.25
CA ALA A 46 -4.38 15.62 -5.50
C ALA A 46 -4.94 17.05 -5.49
N GLU A 47 -4.21 18.01 -4.92
CA GLU A 47 -4.62 19.41 -4.77
C GLU A 47 -4.73 20.10 -6.14
N GLY A 48 -5.87 20.77 -6.38
CA GLY A 48 -6.14 21.47 -7.65
C GLY A 48 -6.34 20.59 -8.88
N GLN A 49 -6.35 19.25 -8.75
CA GLN A 49 -6.41 18.32 -9.89
C GLN A 49 -7.80 17.71 -10.16
N THR A 50 -8.08 17.39 -11.42
CA THR A 50 -9.28 16.64 -11.86
C THR A 50 -9.17 15.15 -11.49
N PRO A 51 -10.27 14.38 -11.38
CA PRO A 51 -10.22 12.93 -11.08
C PRO A 51 -9.31 12.12 -12.03
N ARG A 52 -9.32 12.47 -13.32
CA ARG A 52 -8.43 11.84 -14.32
C ARG A 52 -6.96 12.18 -14.09
N GLN A 53 -6.65 13.42 -13.69
CA GLN A 53 -5.29 13.84 -13.33
C GLN A 53 -4.84 13.19 -12.02
N ILE A 54 -5.69 13.11 -11.00
CA ILE A 54 -5.44 12.37 -9.76
C ILE A 54 -5.10 10.91 -10.06
N LYS A 55 -5.93 10.21 -10.87
CA LYS A 55 -5.66 8.82 -11.29
C LYS A 55 -4.29 8.68 -11.97
N ARG A 56 -3.89 9.67 -12.78
CA ARG A 56 -2.60 9.65 -13.49
C ARG A 56 -1.43 9.98 -12.55
N GLY A 57 -1.57 10.98 -11.69
CA GLY A 57 -0.57 11.41 -10.71
C GLY A 57 -0.30 10.33 -9.66
N VAL A 58 -1.36 9.80 -9.04
CA VAL A 58 -1.31 8.62 -8.16
C VAL A 58 -0.67 7.43 -8.89
N GLY A 59 -1.02 7.21 -10.16
CA GLY A 59 -0.40 6.19 -10.99
C GLY A 59 1.12 6.34 -11.08
N TYR A 60 1.63 7.50 -11.53
CA TYR A 60 3.08 7.75 -11.63
C TYR A 60 3.79 7.67 -10.29
N PHE A 61 3.16 8.21 -9.24
CA PHE A 61 3.64 8.10 -7.87
C PHE A 61 3.82 6.64 -7.45
N CYS A 62 2.80 5.81 -7.67
CA CYS A 62 2.86 4.37 -7.40
C CYS A 62 3.96 3.68 -8.21
N TYR A 63 4.13 4.01 -9.51
CA TYR A 63 5.21 3.45 -10.31
C TYR A 63 6.59 3.87 -9.82
N ALA A 64 6.79 5.12 -9.41
CA ALA A 64 8.05 5.59 -8.87
C ALA A 64 8.40 4.85 -7.58
N TRP A 65 7.42 4.68 -6.67
CA TRP A 65 7.58 3.93 -5.44
C TRP A 65 7.90 2.45 -5.69
N MET A 66 7.18 1.81 -6.61
CA MET A 66 7.43 0.41 -6.98
C MET A 66 8.77 0.23 -7.70
N ALA A 67 9.13 1.12 -8.62
CA ALA A 67 10.41 1.05 -9.33
C ALA A 67 11.60 1.19 -8.35
N GLY A 68 11.51 2.15 -7.41
CA GLY A 68 12.51 2.30 -6.35
C GLY A 68 12.61 1.06 -5.46
N SER A 69 11.48 0.49 -5.06
CA SER A 69 11.45 -0.74 -4.24
C SER A 69 12.03 -1.95 -4.99
N MET A 70 11.67 -2.13 -6.26
CA MET A 70 12.15 -3.23 -7.10
C MET A 70 13.66 -3.12 -7.34
N ALA A 71 14.14 -1.92 -7.68
CA ALA A 71 15.56 -1.65 -7.79
C ALA A 71 16.28 -1.92 -6.46
N GLY A 72 15.74 -1.46 -5.33
CA GLY A 72 16.30 -1.68 -4.01
C GLY A 72 16.45 -3.17 -3.65
N PHE A 73 15.41 -3.98 -3.82
CA PHE A 73 15.47 -5.41 -3.52
C PHE A 73 16.39 -6.18 -4.48
N PHE A 74 16.29 -5.89 -5.77
CA PHE A 74 17.07 -6.59 -6.79
C PHE A 74 18.57 -6.25 -6.68
N PHE A 75 18.92 -4.97 -6.71
CA PHE A 75 20.31 -4.54 -6.60
C PHE A 75 20.86 -4.74 -5.19
N GLY A 76 20.05 -4.62 -4.14
CA GLY A 76 20.48 -4.92 -2.77
C GLY A 76 20.90 -6.37 -2.60
N GLY A 77 20.11 -7.33 -3.11
CA GLY A 77 20.47 -8.75 -3.11
C GLY A 77 21.69 -9.06 -3.98
N TRP A 78 21.88 -8.35 -5.10
CA TRP A 78 23.06 -8.48 -5.95
C TRP A 78 24.33 -7.92 -5.31
N LEU A 79 24.27 -6.72 -4.73
CA LEU A 79 25.41 -6.10 -4.01
C LEU A 79 25.84 -6.94 -2.80
N TYR A 80 24.89 -7.58 -2.12
CA TYR A 80 25.17 -8.51 -1.02
C TYR A 80 26.07 -9.69 -1.45
N ASN A 81 26.03 -10.10 -2.72
CA ASN A 81 26.86 -11.19 -3.24
C ASN A 81 28.23 -10.73 -3.77
N LEU A 82 28.37 -9.46 -4.17
CA LEU A 82 29.58 -8.94 -4.82
C LEU A 82 30.70 -8.57 -3.87
N THR A 83 30.35 -8.35 -2.61
CA THR A 83 31.25 -7.92 -1.56
C THR A 83 30.81 -8.66 -0.30
N ASP A 84 31.67 -8.74 0.70
CA ASP A 84 31.22 -8.87 2.09
C ASP A 84 31.17 -7.43 2.65
N PRO A 85 30.41 -6.49 2.02
CA PRO A 85 30.59 -5.10 2.34
C PRO A 85 30.07 -4.94 3.77
N PRO A 86 30.83 -4.27 4.66
CA PRO A 86 30.26 -3.82 5.92
C PRO A 86 28.97 -3.07 5.56
N ALA A 87 27.84 -3.38 6.21
CA ALA A 87 26.51 -2.80 5.91
C ALA A 87 26.56 -1.27 5.73
N GLN A 88 27.55 -0.65 6.37
CA GLN A 88 27.94 0.74 6.23
C GLN A 88 28.22 1.18 4.78
N ALA A 89 28.89 0.40 3.94
CA ALA A 89 29.14 0.78 2.55
C ALA A 89 27.82 0.88 1.73
N LEU A 90 26.84 0.02 2.01
CA LEU A 90 25.52 0.06 1.36
C LEU A 90 24.72 1.30 1.79
N PHE A 91 24.74 1.64 3.07
CA PHE A 91 24.12 2.88 3.57
C PHE A 91 24.82 4.12 3.01
N GLY A 92 26.15 4.11 2.89
CA GLY A 92 26.92 5.21 2.30
C GLY A 92 26.56 5.44 0.82
N LEU A 93 26.42 4.36 0.04
CA LEU A 93 25.96 4.44 -1.35
C LEU A 93 24.53 4.97 -1.44
N ASN A 94 23.62 4.52 -0.57
CA ASN A 94 22.24 5.01 -0.54
C ASN A 94 22.18 6.53 -0.26
N ILE A 95 22.96 7.01 0.71
CA ILE A 95 23.08 8.44 1.02
C ILE A 95 23.59 9.23 -0.19
N ALA A 96 24.65 8.75 -0.85
CA ALA A 96 25.20 9.41 -2.02
C ALA A 96 24.16 9.54 -3.15
N LEU A 97 23.42 8.47 -3.44
CA LEU A 97 22.32 8.48 -4.40
C LEU A 97 21.22 9.46 -4.01
N MET A 98 20.80 9.47 -2.74
CA MET A 98 19.78 10.41 -2.26
C MET A 98 20.23 11.87 -2.41
N VAL A 99 21.50 12.21 -2.12
CA VAL A 99 22.04 13.57 -2.28
C VAL A 99 22.06 13.99 -3.74
N VAL A 100 22.48 13.10 -4.65
CA VAL A 100 22.49 13.37 -6.10
C VAL A 100 21.06 13.62 -6.60
N LEU A 101 20.12 12.74 -6.26
CA LEU A 101 18.72 12.89 -6.65
C LEU A 101 18.11 14.17 -6.06
N TRP A 102 18.40 14.49 -4.80
CA TRP A 102 17.91 15.72 -4.17
C TRP A 102 18.42 16.98 -4.87
N ARG A 103 19.72 17.04 -5.20
CA ARG A 103 20.29 18.15 -5.98
C ARG A 103 19.67 18.27 -7.37
N TRP A 104 19.46 17.14 -8.03
CA TRP A 104 18.83 17.11 -9.35
C TRP A 104 17.37 17.57 -9.32
N THR A 105 16.61 17.20 -8.29
CA THR A 105 15.22 17.69 -8.15
C THR A 105 15.14 19.20 -7.88
N ARG A 106 16.15 19.78 -7.22
CA ARG A 106 16.23 21.21 -6.91
C ARG A 106 16.75 22.09 -8.05
N SER A 107 17.31 21.53 -9.11
CA SER A 107 17.80 22.31 -10.26
C SER A 107 16.69 22.78 -11.22
N GLY A 108 15.42 22.71 -10.81
CA GLY A 108 14.27 23.09 -11.65
C GLY A 108 13.98 22.12 -12.80
N ALA A 109 14.69 20.99 -12.88
CA ALA A 109 14.51 20.01 -13.96
C ALA A 109 13.11 19.38 -14.00
N LEU A 110 12.43 19.27 -12.85
CA LEU A 110 11.12 18.63 -12.69
C LEU A 110 9.92 19.58 -12.87
N GLU A 111 10.08 20.89 -12.69
CA GLU A 111 8.98 21.87 -12.89
C GLU A 111 8.45 21.89 -14.33
N ARG A 112 9.24 21.39 -15.29
CA ARG A 112 8.84 21.23 -16.69
C ARG A 112 7.87 20.07 -16.96
N ILE A 113 7.63 19.17 -15.99
CA ILE A 113 6.93 17.89 -16.24
C ILE A 113 5.46 17.91 -15.75
N ALA A 114 5.05 18.88 -14.94
CA ALA A 114 3.73 18.85 -14.27
C ALA A 114 2.88 20.12 -14.48
N PRO A 115 2.38 20.42 -15.70
CA PRO A 115 1.45 21.53 -15.91
C PRO A 115 0.00 21.01 -15.81
N TRP A 116 -0.47 20.67 -14.61
CA TRP A 116 -1.88 20.26 -14.42
C TRP A 116 -2.74 21.51 -14.19
N ARG A 117 -3.20 22.16 -15.26
CA ARG A 117 -4.23 23.22 -15.16
C ARG A 117 -5.63 22.59 -15.07
N ALA A 118 -6.50 23.23 -14.30
CA ALA A 118 -7.88 22.81 -14.08
C ALA A 118 -8.72 22.90 -15.37
N ALA A 119 -9.61 21.93 -15.57
CA ALA A 119 -10.66 21.95 -16.59
C ALA A 119 -11.99 21.49 -15.96
N PRO A 120 -13.16 21.86 -16.53
CA PRO A 120 -14.47 21.59 -15.97
C PRO A 120 -14.85 20.10 -15.96
N ARG A 121 -15.85 19.78 -15.14
CA ARG A 121 -16.15 18.47 -14.56
C ARG A 121 -17.31 17.78 -15.31
N GLU A 122 -17.13 16.53 -15.72
CA GLU A 122 -18.23 15.62 -16.11
C GLU A 122 -17.88 14.18 -15.73
N GLU A 123 -18.51 13.65 -14.67
CA GLU A 123 -18.65 12.20 -14.43
C GLU A 123 -19.82 11.94 -13.46
N GLU A 124 -20.54 10.83 -13.67
CA GLU A 124 -21.81 10.48 -13.04
C GLU A 124 -21.77 10.44 -11.50
N ALA A 125 -22.81 11.00 -10.87
CA ALA A 125 -22.93 11.07 -9.43
C ALA A 125 -23.25 9.70 -8.80
N VAL A 126 -22.22 9.01 -8.27
CA VAL A 126 -22.42 7.89 -7.33
C VAL A 126 -23.17 8.41 -6.09
N SER A 127 -24.00 7.60 -5.41
CA SER A 127 -24.64 8.05 -4.17
C SER A 127 -23.63 8.19 -3.02
N ALA A 128 -23.82 9.17 -2.14
CA ALA A 128 -22.92 9.41 -1.00
C ALA A 128 -22.82 8.20 -0.05
N SER A 129 -23.94 7.49 0.16
CA SER A 129 -24.00 6.29 0.99
C SER A 129 -23.19 5.12 0.42
N LYS A 130 -23.25 4.93 -0.91
CA LYS A 130 -22.44 3.91 -1.59
C LYS A 130 -20.95 4.25 -1.49
N ARG A 131 -20.58 5.52 -1.69
CA ARG A 131 -19.18 5.96 -1.50
C ARG A 131 -18.66 5.68 -0.10
N ALA A 132 -19.39 6.12 0.92
CA ALA A 132 -18.98 5.93 2.32
C ALA A 132 -18.76 4.45 2.66
N LEU A 133 -19.64 3.57 2.18
CA LEU A 133 -19.46 2.12 2.33
C LEU A 133 -18.17 1.64 1.65
N PHE A 134 -17.94 2.00 0.39
CA PHE A 134 -16.78 1.53 -0.36
C PHE A 134 -15.45 2.07 0.17
N VAL A 135 -15.44 3.26 0.75
CA VAL A 135 -14.32 3.79 1.52
C VAL A 135 -13.98 2.87 2.69
N GLN A 136 -14.97 2.51 3.52
CA GLN A 136 -14.77 1.61 4.66
C GLN A 136 -14.31 0.21 4.22
N LEU A 137 -14.88 -0.32 3.14
CA LEU A 137 -14.46 -1.60 2.56
C LEU A 137 -13.00 -1.52 2.06
N GLY A 138 -12.63 -0.44 1.38
CA GLY A 138 -11.27 -0.19 0.91
C GLY A 138 -10.27 -0.16 2.07
N LEU A 139 -10.53 0.64 3.10
CA LEU A 139 -9.70 0.71 4.30
C LEU A 139 -9.53 -0.68 4.95
N LEU A 140 -10.63 -1.40 5.21
CA LEU A 140 -10.57 -2.72 5.85
C LEU A 140 -9.78 -3.74 5.02
N SER A 141 -9.98 -3.76 3.69
CA SER A 141 -9.19 -4.64 2.82
C SER A 141 -7.71 -4.26 2.82
N ASN A 142 -7.40 -2.96 2.82
CA ASN A 142 -6.03 -2.46 2.77
C ASN A 142 -5.29 -2.80 4.06
N PHE A 143 -5.96 -2.72 5.22
CA PHE A 143 -5.44 -3.18 6.50
C PHE A 143 -4.90 -4.61 6.40
N GLY A 144 -5.75 -5.55 5.99
CA GLY A 144 -5.38 -6.97 5.89
C GLY A 144 -4.30 -7.23 4.83
N MET A 145 -4.32 -6.52 3.71
CA MET A 145 -3.30 -6.66 2.67
C MET A 145 -1.92 -6.19 3.15
N TYR A 146 -1.87 -5.10 3.92
CA TYR A 146 -0.64 -4.60 4.49
C TYR A 146 -0.15 -5.41 5.68
N MET A 147 -1.02 -6.14 6.38
CA MET A 147 -0.58 -7.22 7.26
C MET A 147 0.17 -8.29 6.47
N GLY A 148 -0.38 -8.77 5.36
CA GLY A 148 0.28 -9.79 4.53
C GLY A 148 1.62 -9.32 3.96
N ALA A 149 1.66 -8.08 3.46
CA ALA A 149 2.90 -7.48 2.97
C ALA A 149 3.94 -7.29 4.08
N SER A 150 3.52 -6.96 5.31
CA SER A 150 4.42 -6.87 6.46
C SER A 150 4.93 -8.24 6.90
N CYS A 151 4.08 -9.27 6.87
CA CYS A 151 4.50 -10.65 7.09
C CYS A 151 5.63 -11.06 6.13
N VAL A 152 5.48 -10.75 4.83
CA VAL A 152 6.52 -10.97 3.83
C VAL A 152 7.77 -10.14 4.13
N ARG A 153 7.67 -8.86 4.49
CA ARG A 153 8.88 -8.03 4.68
C ARG A 153 9.64 -8.32 5.98
N SER A 154 8.92 -8.56 7.07
CA SER A 154 9.50 -8.63 8.41
C SER A 154 9.82 -10.06 8.85
N LEU A 155 9.11 -11.06 8.36
CA LEU A 155 9.24 -12.46 8.83
C LEU A 155 9.85 -13.38 7.76
N LEU A 156 9.83 -12.99 6.48
CA LEU A 156 10.54 -13.74 5.43
C LEU A 156 12.06 -13.84 5.64
N PRO A 157 12.79 -12.85 6.18
CA PRO A 157 14.22 -12.99 6.42
C PRO A 157 14.57 -14.22 7.27
N GLU A 158 13.77 -14.50 8.30
CA GLU A 158 13.98 -15.66 9.19
C GLU A 158 13.76 -16.98 8.43
N TYR A 159 12.69 -17.06 7.63
CA TYR A 159 12.44 -18.20 6.75
C TYR A 159 13.57 -18.39 5.71
N ALA A 160 14.02 -17.29 5.11
CA ALA A 160 15.05 -17.29 4.10
C ALA A 160 16.39 -17.78 4.67
N HIS A 161 16.76 -17.29 5.85
CA HIS A 161 17.93 -17.76 6.59
C HIS A 161 17.86 -19.26 6.90
N ALA A 162 16.73 -19.73 7.45
CA ALA A 162 16.52 -21.15 7.76
C ALA A 162 16.53 -22.06 6.51
N SER A 163 16.21 -21.51 5.34
CA SER A 163 16.16 -22.25 4.07
C SER A 163 17.42 -22.07 3.20
N GLY A 164 18.43 -21.34 3.68
CA GLY A 164 19.64 -21.03 2.90
C GLY A 164 19.40 -20.09 1.71
N LEU A 165 18.28 -19.37 1.68
CA LEU A 165 17.99 -18.35 0.66
C LEU A 165 18.69 -17.04 1.06
N THR A 166 19.84 -16.75 0.46
CA THR A 166 20.60 -15.52 0.69
C THR A 166 20.86 -14.77 -0.62
N GLY A 167 21.31 -13.52 -0.54
CA GLY A 167 21.76 -12.75 -1.71
C GLY A 167 20.70 -12.58 -2.81
N PHE A 168 21.08 -12.90 -4.04
CA PHE A 168 20.24 -12.72 -5.23
C PHE A 168 18.89 -13.47 -5.19
N PRO A 169 18.81 -14.79 -4.88
CA PRO A 169 17.53 -15.47 -4.68
C PRO A 169 16.60 -14.79 -3.66
N TYR A 170 17.14 -14.30 -2.54
CA TYR A 170 16.34 -13.57 -1.56
C TYR A 170 15.83 -12.23 -2.12
N GLY A 171 16.70 -11.47 -2.79
CA GLY A 171 16.34 -10.21 -3.43
C GLY A 171 15.27 -10.37 -4.51
N LEU A 172 15.37 -11.41 -5.34
CA LEU A 172 14.38 -11.73 -6.38
C LEU A 172 13.04 -12.15 -5.76
N LEU A 173 13.06 -12.94 -4.69
CA LEU A 173 11.85 -13.30 -3.95
C LEU A 173 11.14 -12.06 -3.39
N MET A 174 11.87 -11.11 -2.80
CA MET A 174 11.32 -9.84 -2.33
C MET A 174 10.80 -8.94 -3.47
N ALA A 175 11.48 -8.95 -4.62
CA ALA A 175 11.04 -8.21 -5.80
C ALA A 175 9.76 -8.79 -6.44
N ALA A 176 9.49 -10.07 -6.26
CA ALA A 176 8.32 -10.74 -6.84
C ALA A 176 6.99 -10.13 -6.38
N LEU A 177 6.86 -9.74 -5.11
CA LEU A 177 5.68 -9.04 -4.61
C LEU A 177 5.50 -7.68 -5.30
N ILE A 178 6.59 -6.92 -5.46
CA ILE A 178 6.57 -5.62 -6.13
C ILE A 178 6.19 -5.77 -7.61
N LEU A 179 6.71 -6.79 -8.28
CA LEU A 179 6.35 -7.11 -9.67
C LEU A 179 4.85 -7.38 -9.79
N GLY A 180 4.28 -8.14 -8.86
CA GLY A 180 2.83 -8.36 -8.76
C GLY A 180 2.05 -7.06 -8.60
N MET A 181 2.50 -6.16 -7.74
CA MET A 181 1.87 -4.84 -7.56
C MET A 181 1.92 -4.00 -8.84
N VAL A 182 3.04 -4.02 -9.58
CA VAL A 182 3.19 -3.31 -10.86
C VAL A 182 2.22 -3.87 -11.92
N ALA A 183 2.12 -5.19 -12.02
CA ALA A 183 1.20 -5.86 -12.93
C ALA A 183 -0.26 -5.54 -12.56
N GLY A 184 -0.63 -5.65 -11.28
CA GLY A 184 -1.97 -5.35 -10.79
C GLY A 184 -2.36 -3.89 -11.03
N ASN A 185 -1.48 -2.94 -10.71
CA ASN A 185 -1.70 -1.53 -11.01
C ASN A 185 -1.92 -1.30 -12.52
N SER A 186 -1.08 -1.89 -13.36
CA SER A 186 -1.19 -1.72 -14.82
C SER A 186 -2.52 -2.26 -15.36
N LEU A 187 -3.00 -3.39 -14.83
CA LEU A 187 -4.33 -3.94 -15.13
C LEU A 187 -5.46 -3.00 -14.69
N LEU A 188 -5.42 -2.49 -13.46
CA LEU A 188 -6.46 -1.61 -12.90
C LEU A 188 -6.51 -0.23 -13.59
N ARG A 189 -5.39 0.22 -14.16
CA ARG A 189 -5.36 1.42 -15.01
C ARG A 189 -6.08 1.20 -16.33
N ALA A 190 -5.90 0.02 -16.95
CA ALA A 190 -6.50 -0.32 -18.24
C ALA A 190 -7.98 -0.72 -18.12
N TRP A 191 -8.38 -1.34 -17.01
CA TRP A 191 -9.70 -1.89 -16.81
C TRP A 191 -10.53 -1.10 -15.79
N HIS A 192 -11.79 -0.82 -16.09
CA HIS A 192 -12.66 0.03 -15.26
C HIS A 192 -13.71 -0.77 -14.46
N GLY A 193 -13.82 -2.08 -14.70
CA GLY A 193 -14.85 -2.93 -14.06
C GLY A 193 -14.64 -3.21 -12.56
N TRP A 194 -13.54 -2.74 -11.98
CA TRP A 194 -13.31 -2.81 -10.53
C TRP A 194 -13.97 -1.66 -9.76
N HIS A 195 -14.38 -0.57 -10.42
CA HIS A 195 -14.97 0.59 -9.78
C HIS A 195 -16.25 0.21 -9.02
N TYR A 196 -16.31 0.54 -7.73
CA TYR A 196 -17.44 0.25 -6.86
C TYR A 196 -17.98 -1.19 -6.95
N SER A 197 -17.08 -2.16 -7.15
CA SER A 197 -17.43 -3.58 -7.28
C SER A 197 -16.97 -4.37 -6.06
N GLY A 198 -17.88 -4.56 -5.11
CA GLY A 198 -17.59 -5.33 -3.89
C GLY A 198 -17.27 -6.80 -4.16
N ARG A 199 -17.78 -7.36 -5.27
CA ARG A 199 -17.43 -8.73 -5.71
C ARG A 199 -15.95 -8.82 -6.10
N ILE A 200 -15.44 -7.82 -6.82
CA ILE A 200 -14.03 -7.77 -7.23
C ILE A 200 -13.14 -7.53 -6.01
N LEU A 201 -13.52 -6.64 -5.10
CA LEU A 201 -12.75 -6.37 -3.87
C LEU A 201 -12.68 -7.61 -2.94
N ILE A 202 -13.78 -8.33 -2.75
CA ILE A 202 -13.78 -9.61 -2.03
C ILE A 202 -12.97 -10.65 -2.78
N GLY A 203 -13.18 -10.78 -4.10
CA GLY A 203 -12.45 -11.72 -4.94
C GLY A 203 -10.94 -11.52 -4.82
N GLY A 204 -10.47 -10.26 -4.82
CA GLY A 204 -9.07 -9.92 -4.57
C GLY A 204 -8.56 -10.40 -3.21
N GLN A 205 -9.33 -10.20 -2.14
CA GLN A 205 -8.98 -10.75 -0.82
C GLN A 205 -8.89 -12.27 -0.82
N LEU A 206 -9.85 -12.97 -1.44
CA LEU A 206 -9.81 -14.44 -1.52
C LEU A 206 -8.62 -14.94 -2.35
N VAL A 207 -8.24 -14.23 -3.42
CA VAL A 207 -7.01 -14.51 -4.17
C VAL A 207 -5.78 -14.31 -3.30
N ALA A 208 -5.73 -13.24 -2.50
CA ALA A 208 -4.64 -13.02 -1.55
C ALA A 208 -4.56 -14.11 -0.46
N VAL A 209 -5.71 -14.58 0.05
CA VAL A 209 -5.78 -15.73 0.97
C VAL A 209 -5.17 -16.96 0.32
N GLY A 210 -5.61 -17.31 -0.90
CA GLY A 210 -5.06 -18.44 -1.65
C GLY A 210 -3.55 -18.31 -1.89
N ALA A 211 -3.08 -17.10 -2.22
CA ALA A 211 -1.67 -16.82 -2.45
C ALA A 211 -0.83 -17.00 -1.17
N LEU A 212 -1.29 -16.51 -0.01
CA LEU A 212 -0.60 -16.69 1.26
C LEU A 212 -0.60 -18.16 1.72
N LEU A 213 -1.70 -18.88 1.53
CA LEU A 213 -1.74 -20.32 1.80
C LEU A 213 -0.79 -21.09 0.88
N TRP A 214 -0.78 -20.77 -0.42
CA TRP A 214 0.17 -21.36 -1.36
C TRP A 214 1.62 -21.06 -0.95
N PHE A 215 1.92 -19.81 -0.59
CA PHE A 215 3.22 -19.40 -0.05
C PHE A 215 3.58 -20.21 1.21
N SER A 216 2.62 -20.49 2.08
CA SER A 216 2.83 -21.21 3.34
C SER A 216 3.23 -22.67 3.13
N PHE A 217 2.76 -23.32 2.07
CA PHE A 217 2.95 -24.77 1.87
C PHE A 217 3.84 -25.14 0.69
N THR A 218 4.15 -24.22 -0.23
CA THR A 218 5.01 -24.51 -1.37
C THR A 218 6.46 -24.77 -0.95
N LYS A 219 7.07 -25.82 -1.51
CA LYS A 219 8.50 -26.14 -1.35
C LYS A 219 9.34 -25.66 -2.53
N SER A 220 8.71 -25.28 -3.63
CA SER A 220 9.39 -24.79 -4.83
C SER A 220 9.67 -23.30 -4.71
N TYR A 221 10.91 -22.89 -5.00
CA TYR A 221 11.30 -21.48 -5.09
C TYR A 221 10.46 -20.72 -6.12
N ALA A 222 10.19 -21.30 -7.29
CA ALA A 222 9.29 -20.72 -8.27
C ALA A 222 7.87 -20.52 -7.70
N GLY A 223 7.39 -21.48 -6.90
CA GLY A 223 6.11 -21.35 -6.20
C GLY A 223 6.09 -20.22 -5.18
N LEU A 224 7.20 -19.97 -4.46
CA LEU A 224 7.35 -18.84 -3.55
C LEU A 224 7.27 -17.50 -4.31
N CYS A 225 7.98 -17.38 -5.43
CA CYS A 225 7.93 -16.17 -6.26
C CYS A 225 6.53 -15.94 -6.85
N LEU A 226 5.92 -16.99 -7.43
CA LEU A 226 4.61 -16.87 -8.07
C LEU A 226 3.50 -16.53 -7.08
N SER A 227 3.50 -17.14 -5.89
CA SER A 227 2.54 -16.77 -4.83
C SER A 227 2.69 -15.31 -4.41
N GLN A 228 3.91 -14.77 -4.33
CA GLN A 228 4.11 -13.34 -4.06
C GLN A 228 3.63 -12.44 -5.20
N VAL A 229 3.82 -12.82 -6.46
CA VAL A 229 3.28 -12.07 -7.61
C VAL A 229 1.76 -12.03 -7.55
N VAL A 230 1.10 -13.17 -7.31
CA VAL A 230 -0.36 -13.24 -7.20
C VAL A 230 -0.87 -12.41 -6.02
N PHE A 231 -0.20 -12.49 -4.87
CA PHE A 231 -0.51 -11.66 -3.71
C PHE A 231 -0.34 -10.16 -4.03
N GLY A 232 0.73 -9.77 -4.72
CA GLY A 232 0.99 -8.39 -5.14
C GLY A 232 -0.09 -7.82 -6.06
N VAL A 233 -0.62 -8.63 -7.00
CA VAL A 233 -1.73 -8.22 -7.88
C VAL A 233 -3.00 -7.94 -7.07
N ALA A 234 -3.33 -8.84 -6.13
CA ALA A 234 -4.49 -8.67 -5.24
C ALA A 234 -4.34 -7.48 -4.28
N MET A 235 -3.12 -7.26 -3.78
CA MET A 235 -2.76 -6.12 -2.94
C MET A 235 -2.95 -4.80 -3.69
N ALA A 236 -2.52 -4.73 -4.96
CA ALA A 236 -2.72 -3.54 -5.78
C ALA A 236 -4.19 -3.15 -5.90
N LEU A 237 -5.10 -4.11 -6.08
CA LEU A 237 -6.54 -3.83 -6.11
C LEU A 237 -7.05 -3.18 -4.83
N SER A 238 -6.65 -3.67 -3.66
CA SER A 238 -7.11 -3.12 -2.38
C SER A 238 -6.51 -1.76 -2.09
N TYR A 239 -5.22 -1.57 -2.42
CA TYR A 239 -4.54 -0.28 -2.30
C TYR A 239 -5.20 0.78 -3.19
N PHE A 240 -5.38 0.48 -4.48
CA PHE A 240 -6.03 1.37 -5.43
C PHE A 240 -7.49 1.66 -5.06
N SER A 241 -8.21 0.67 -4.57
CA SER A 241 -9.59 0.87 -4.11
C SER A 241 -9.67 1.80 -2.90
N SER A 242 -8.80 1.58 -1.91
CA SER A 242 -8.73 2.38 -0.69
C SER A 242 -8.42 3.85 -0.99
N ILE A 243 -7.40 4.10 -1.82
CA ILE A 243 -6.98 5.46 -2.16
C ILE A 243 -7.99 6.15 -3.10
N TYR A 244 -8.52 5.45 -4.11
CA TYR A 244 -9.41 6.03 -5.11
C TYR A 244 -10.77 6.42 -4.51
N TYR A 245 -11.43 5.51 -3.79
CA TYR A 245 -12.74 5.81 -3.17
C TYR A 245 -12.63 6.91 -2.10
N GLY A 246 -11.45 7.02 -1.48
CA GLY A 246 -11.11 8.03 -0.50
C GLY A 246 -10.93 9.44 -1.05
N MET A 247 -10.33 9.55 -2.23
CA MET A 247 -10.01 10.83 -2.86
C MET A 247 -11.12 11.35 -3.80
N GLU A 248 -12.03 10.47 -4.22
CA GLU A 248 -13.09 10.81 -5.16
C GLU A 248 -14.15 11.74 -4.52
N ASN A 249 -14.27 12.95 -5.07
CA ASN A 249 -15.37 13.90 -4.78
C ASN A 249 -15.54 14.26 -3.29
N ARG A 250 -14.44 14.40 -2.56
CA ARG A 250 -14.40 14.85 -1.16
C ARG A 250 -13.65 16.18 -1.01
N GLU A 251 -14.11 17.02 -0.07
CA GLU A 251 -13.39 18.23 0.36
C GLU A 251 -12.29 17.88 1.38
N ASP A 252 -12.47 16.79 2.13
CA ASP A 252 -11.59 16.29 3.20
C ASP A 252 -10.55 15.26 2.70
N LYS A 253 -9.98 15.48 1.51
CA LYS A 253 -9.01 14.55 0.89
C LYS A 253 -7.79 14.27 1.78
N SER A 254 -7.32 15.28 2.51
CA SER A 254 -6.17 15.17 3.41
C SER A 254 -6.47 14.29 4.63
N GLU A 255 -7.67 14.37 5.19
CA GLU A 255 -8.10 13.53 6.32
C GLU A 255 -8.16 12.07 5.89
N HIS A 256 -8.69 11.81 4.70
CA HIS A 256 -8.77 10.45 4.20
C HIS A 256 -7.39 9.85 3.85
N GLY A 257 -6.47 10.64 3.30
CA GLY A 257 -5.07 10.22 3.15
C GLY A 257 -4.44 9.82 4.50
N GLY A 258 -4.72 10.59 5.55
CA GLY A 258 -4.32 10.23 6.92
C GLY A 258 -4.92 8.89 7.40
N GLN A 259 -6.20 8.64 7.16
CA GLN A 259 -6.85 7.37 7.50
C GLN A 259 -6.27 6.19 6.70
N HIS A 260 -6.00 6.39 5.41
CA HIS A 260 -5.39 5.40 4.53
C HIS A 260 -4.01 4.98 5.06
N GLU A 261 -3.16 5.95 5.36
CA GLU A 261 -1.81 5.72 5.87
C GLU A 261 -1.82 5.14 7.29
N ALA A 262 -2.73 5.57 8.16
CA ALA A 262 -2.87 5.01 9.50
C ALA A 262 -3.21 3.52 9.46
N VAL A 263 -4.09 3.11 8.54
CA VAL A 263 -4.44 1.70 8.34
C VAL A 263 -3.27 0.88 7.80
N ILE A 264 -2.50 1.42 6.86
CA ILE A 264 -1.26 0.81 6.36
C ILE A 264 -0.27 0.60 7.51
N ALA A 265 -0.01 1.66 8.29
CA ALA A 265 0.93 1.64 9.40
C ALA A 265 0.49 0.65 10.50
N ALA A 266 -0.81 0.60 10.82
CA ALA A 266 -1.34 -0.36 11.79
C ALA A 266 -1.15 -1.81 11.32
N GLY A 267 -1.50 -2.13 10.07
CA GLY A 267 -1.30 -3.47 9.52
C GLY A 267 0.19 -3.85 9.50
N MET A 268 1.05 -2.91 9.14
CA MET A 268 2.50 -3.10 9.12
C MET A 268 3.12 -3.28 10.51
N GLY A 269 2.68 -2.52 11.52
CA GLY A 269 3.25 -2.53 12.86
C GLY A 269 2.78 -3.69 13.73
N ILE A 270 1.51 -4.10 13.61
CA ILE A 270 0.93 -5.20 14.39
C ILE A 270 1.54 -6.55 13.97
N THR A 271 1.74 -6.75 12.66
CA THR A 271 2.08 -8.07 12.12
C THR A 271 3.41 -8.65 12.61
N PRO A 272 4.54 -7.91 12.67
CA PRO A 272 5.81 -8.47 13.14
C PRO A 272 5.76 -8.92 14.59
N VAL A 273 5.00 -8.22 15.44
CA VAL A 273 4.85 -8.55 16.87
C VAL A 273 4.09 -9.86 17.03
N PHE A 274 2.86 -9.91 16.52
CA PHE A 274 2.01 -11.11 16.67
C PHE A 274 2.50 -12.28 15.82
N GLY A 275 3.03 -12.01 14.62
CA GLY A 275 3.62 -13.02 13.75
C GLY A 275 4.87 -13.64 14.36
N GLY A 276 5.77 -12.84 14.95
CA GLY A 276 6.92 -13.34 15.69
C GLY A 276 6.52 -14.18 16.91
N MET A 277 5.53 -13.73 17.70
CA MET A 277 4.99 -14.52 18.82
C MET A 277 4.41 -15.86 18.36
N LEU A 278 3.69 -15.87 17.24
CA LEU A 278 3.11 -17.09 16.69
C LEU A 278 4.19 -18.05 16.18
N ILE A 279 5.20 -17.55 15.47
CA ILE A 279 6.33 -18.36 15.01
C ILE A 279 7.05 -19.00 16.21
N ALA A 280 7.30 -18.22 17.27
CA ALA A 280 7.90 -18.72 18.50
C ALA A 280 7.04 -19.81 19.18
N ALA A 281 5.72 -19.61 19.24
CA ALA A 281 4.80 -20.57 19.86
C ALA A 281 4.64 -21.88 19.05
N THR A 282 4.69 -21.81 17.73
CA THR A 282 4.47 -22.99 16.86
C THR A 282 5.75 -23.64 16.37
N ALA A 283 6.92 -23.01 16.59
CA ALA A 283 8.20 -23.38 15.98
C ALA A 283 8.15 -23.56 14.46
N TRP A 284 7.22 -22.86 13.80
CA TRP A 284 6.96 -22.98 12.36
C TRP A 284 7.00 -21.59 11.72
N PRO A 285 8.09 -21.22 11.01
CA PRO A 285 8.27 -19.88 10.45
C PRO A 285 7.14 -19.43 9.50
N ARG A 286 6.39 -20.38 8.93
CA ARG A 286 5.32 -20.09 7.99
C ARG A 286 3.94 -19.94 8.64
N SER A 287 3.82 -20.14 9.97
CA SER A 287 2.56 -20.01 10.70
C SER A 287 1.96 -18.60 10.61
N ALA A 288 2.81 -17.57 10.60
CA ALA A 288 2.39 -16.18 10.47
C ALA A 288 1.62 -15.92 9.15
N PHE A 289 2.05 -16.51 8.03
CA PHE A 289 1.36 -16.34 6.73
C PHE A 289 -0.03 -16.98 6.75
N VAL A 290 -0.17 -18.15 7.40
CA VAL A 290 -1.48 -18.80 7.59
C VAL A 290 -2.38 -17.94 8.48
N ALA A 291 -1.87 -17.40 9.58
CA ALA A 291 -2.65 -16.52 10.45
C ALA A 291 -3.15 -15.27 9.72
N VAL A 292 -2.30 -14.62 8.92
CA VAL A 292 -2.72 -13.48 8.11
C VAL A 292 -3.73 -13.89 7.04
N ALA A 293 -3.59 -15.07 6.42
CA ALA A 293 -4.58 -15.59 5.48
C ALA A 293 -5.95 -15.78 6.13
N VAL A 294 -6.00 -16.31 7.36
CA VAL A 294 -7.24 -16.43 8.15
C VAL A 294 -7.85 -15.06 8.45
N LEU A 295 -7.04 -14.08 8.86
CA LEU A 295 -7.52 -12.72 9.14
C LEU A 295 -8.06 -12.03 7.88
N LEU A 296 -7.41 -12.20 6.73
CA LEU A 296 -7.89 -11.70 5.44
C LEU A 296 -9.21 -12.37 5.02
N PHE A 297 -9.36 -13.67 5.28
CA PHE A 297 -10.61 -14.37 5.05
C PHE A 297 -11.74 -13.83 5.94
N ILE A 298 -11.46 -13.60 7.23
CA ILE A 298 -12.41 -12.96 8.16
C ILE A 298 -12.80 -11.56 7.66
N SER A 299 -11.82 -10.75 7.22
CA SER A 299 -12.08 -9.44 6.60
C SER A 299 -13.07 -9.56 5.44
N ALA A 300 -12.85 -10.50 4.52
CA ALA A 300 -13.75 -10.73 3.38
C ALA A 300 -15.18 -11.12 3.82
N LEU A 301 -15.33 -11.91 4.89
CA LEU A 301 -16.63 -12.25 5.47
C LEU A 301 -17.33 -11.03 6.09
N VAL A 302 -16.59 -10.21 6.85
CA VAL A 302 -17.12 -8.97 7.45
C VAL A 302 -17.62 -8.01 6.35
N GLN A 303 -16.82 -7.82 5.29
CA GLN A 303 -17.19 -7.02 4.13
C GLN A 303 -18.44 -7.54 3.42
N SER A 304 -18.55 -8.86 3.26
CA SER A 304 -19.75 -9.50 2.70
C SER A 304 -20.99 -9.18 3.53
N GLY A 305 -20.87 -9.26 4.86
CA GLY A 305 -21.94 -8.90 5.80
C GLY A 305 -22.35 -7.42 5.72
N TRP A 306 -21.37 -6.51 5.62
CA TRP A 306 -21.66 -5.07 5.45
C TRP A 306 -22.42 -4.79 4.15
N MET A 307 -22.03 -5.43 3.05
CA MET A 307 -22.72 -5.28 1.77
C MET A 307 -24.12 -5.89 1.77
N ALA A 308 -24.32 -7.04 2.41
CA ALA A 308 -25.65 -7.64 2.55
C ALA A 308 -26.60 -6.72 3.33
N ARG A 309 -26.13 -6.12 4.44
CA ARG A 309 -26.88 -5.14 5.23
C ARG A 309 -27.21 -3.88 4.43
N ALA A 310 -26.26 -3.38 3.63
CA ALA A 310 -26.48 -2.20 2.80
C ALA A 310 -27.54 -2.43 1.71
N ARG A 311 -27.62 -3.64 1.14
CA ARG A 311 -28.68 -4.01 0.17
C ARG A 311 -30.06 -4.14 0.80
N GLY A 312 -30.14 -4.53 2.08
CA GLY A 312 -31.40 -4.67 2.81
C GLY A 312 -32.02 -3.33 3.25
N ARG A 313 -31.24 -2.25 3.31
CA ARG A 313 -31.75 -0.91 3.61
C ARG A 313 -32.38 -0.30 2.34
N ARG A 314 -33.71 -0.37 2.21
CA ARG A 314 -34.43 0.40 1.17
C ARG A 314 -34.11 1.90 1.36
N PRO A 315 -33.82 2.67 0.29
CA PRO A 315 -33.70 4.11 0.41
C PRO A 315 -35.03 4.67 0.92
N ALA A 316 -34.97 5.63 1.86
CA ALA A 316 -36.15 6.35 2.31
C ALA A 316 -36.80 7.02 1.09
N PRO A 317 -38.15 7.01 0.98
CA PRO A 317 -38.82 7.75 -0.08
C PRO A 317 -38.40 9.23 0.00
N PRO A 318 -38.24 9.92 -1.14
CA PRO A 318 -37.87 11.33 -1.16
C PRO A 318 -38.88 12.12 -0.32
N VAL A 319 -38.37 12.91 0.63
CA VAL A 319 -39.18 13.80 1.46
C VAL A 319 -39.79 14.86 0.54
N GLY A 320 -41.11 14.78 0.37
CA GLY A 320 -42.03 15.82 -0.09
C GLY A 320 -41.52 16.80 -1.14
N ILE A 321 -41.89 16.56 -2.40
CA ILE A 321 -42.22 17.68 -3.28
C ILE A 321 -43.47 18.30 -2.66
N ALA A 322 -43.34 19.51 -2.10
CA ALA A 322 -44.50 20.27 -1.65
C ALA A 322 -45.51 20.30 -2.80
N GLN A 323 -46.70 19.74 -2.58
CA GLN A 323 -47.78 19.87 -3.53
C GLN A 323 -48.08 21.37 -3.71
N PRO A 324 -48.33 21.85 -4.94
CA PRO A 324 -48.72 23.24 -5.12
C PRO A 324 -50.03 23.45 -4.37
N VAL A 325 -50.03 24.47 -3.50
CA VAL A 325 -51.24 24.99 -2.86
C VAL A 325 -52.20 25.37 -3.98
N GLU A 326 -53.28 24.60 -4.13
CA GLU A 326 -54.41 25.02 -4.96
C GLU A 326 -54.93 26.35 -4.38
N ALA A 327 -54.88 27.39 -5.21
CA ALA A 327 -55.53 28.65 -4.92
C ALA A 327 -57.04 28.40 -4.89
N GLU A 328 -57.63 28.36 -3.69
CA GLU A 328 -59.07 28.50 -3.54
C GLU A 328 -59.48 29.91 -3.98
N ALA A 329 -60.11 29.95 -5.15
CA ALA A 329 -60.96 31.05 -5.57
C ALA A 329 -62.35 30.84 -4.97
N SER A 330 -62.70 31.66 -3.98
CA SER A 330 -64.08 32.09 -3.67
C SER A 330 -64.06 33.28 -2.72
#